data_AF-A0A270N1B1-F1
#
_entry.id   AF-A0A270N1B1-F1
#
_cell.length_a   1.000
_cell.length_b   1.000
_cell.length_c   1.000
_cell.angle_alpha   90.00
_cell.angle_beta   90.00
_cell.angle_gamma   90.00
#
_symmetry.space_group_name_H-M   'P 1'
#
loop_
_entity.id
_entity.type
_entity.pdbx_description
1 polymer ?
#
loop_
_entity_poly.entity_id
_entity_poly.type
_entity_poly.pdbx_seq_one_letter_code
_entity_poly.pdbx_strand_id
1 'polypeptide(L)'
;MIMRPGQALLLPANPVFIWSTLFCALLLNMLLHIGLTGRSPWVPDLLALTLVFWSIHQPLRVGVGVGFAFGLLLDVHQGAVLGQHALAYT
;
A
#
# COMPACT_ATOMS: atom_id res chain seq x y z
N MET A 1 -11.74 -36.23 -6.05
CA MET A 1 -11.18 -35.16 -6.90
C MET A 1 -9.68 -35.10 -6.63
N ILE A 2 -8.86 -35.37 -7.65
CA ILE A 2 -7.39 -35.34 -7.54
C ILE A 2 -6.93 -33.88 -7.59
N MET A 3 -6.35 -33.40 -6.49
CA MET A 3 -5.70 -32.08 -6.42
C MET A 3 -4.37 -32.17 -7.19
N ARG A 4 -4.14 -31.23 -8.11
CA ARG A 4 -2.89 -31.16 -8.87
C ARG A 4 -1.74 -30.73 -7.93
N PRO A 5 -0.58 -31.40 -7.95
CA PRO A 5 0.59 -30.96 -7.20
C PRO A 5 1.07 -29.63 -7.80
N GLY A 6 0.91 -28.53 -7.07
CA GLY A 6 1.30 -27.20 -7.52
C GLY A 6 0.37 -26.06 -7.10
N GLN A 7 -0.84 -26.34 -6.62
CA GLN A 7 -1.66 -25.32 -5.98
C GLN A 7 -1.21 -25.16 -4.53
N ALA A 8 -0.24 -24.27 -4.30
CA ALA A 8 -0.10 -23.63 -3.01
C ALA A 8 -1.43 -22.93 -2.73
N LEU A 9 -2.27 -23.56 -1.90
CA LEU A 9 -3.41 -22.91 -1.29
C LEU A 9 -2.79 -21.82 -0.42
N LEU A 10 -2.56 -20.63 -0.97
CA LEU A 10 -2.19 -19.45 -0.21
C LEU A 10 -3.37 -19.25 0.74
N LEU A 11 -3.24 -19.75 1.97
CA LEU A 11 -4.25 -19.53 2.99
C LEU A 11 -4.53 -18.03 3.01
N PRO A 12 -5.82 -17.62 3.01
CA PRO A 12 -6.17 -16.21 2.96
C PRO A 12 -5.44 -15.52 4.12
N ALA A 13 -4.52 -14.62 3.77
CA ALA A 13 -3.75 -13.88 4.76
C ALA A 13 -4.74 -13.20 5.71
N ASN A 14 -4.42 -13.21 7.01
CA ASN A 14 -5.30 -12.62 8.00
C ASN A 14 -5.53 -11.13 7.63
N PRO A 15 -6.77 -10.69 7.41
CA PRO A 15 -7.04 -9.30 7.01
C PRO A 15 -6.46 -8.28 7.99
N VAL A 16 -6.37 -8.61 9.29
CA VAL A 16 -5.75 -7.74 10.29
C VAL A 16 -4.27 -7.49 9.98
N PHE A 17 -3.54 -8.50 9.48
CA PHE A 17 -2.14 -8.37 9.09
C PHE A 17 -1.96 -7.49 7.84
N ILE A 18 -2.88 -7.60 6.88
CA ILE A 18 -2.88 -6.73 5.69
C ILE A 18 -3.08 -5.27 6.10
N TRP A 19 -4.11 -4.99 6.91
CA TRP A 19 -4.39 -3.63 7.37
C TRP A 19 -3.30 -3.07 8.26
N SER A 20 -2.72 -3.87 9.16
CA SER A 20 -1.62 -3.42 10.02
C SER A 20 -0.37 -3.08 9.21
N THR A 21 -0.02 -3.89 8.20
CA THR A 21 1.13 -3.59 7.34
C THR A 21 0.90 -2.36 6.46
N LEU A 22 -0.29 -2.17 5.89
CA LEU A 22 -0.64 -0.96 5.15
C LEU A 22 -0.59 0.30 6.02
N PHE A 23 -1.13 0.22 7.24
CA PHE A 23 -1.11 1.33 8.19
C PHE A 23 0.32 1.64 8.65
N CYS A 24 1.13 0.63 8.97
CA CYS A 24 2.55 0.81 9.27
C CYS A 24 3.31 1.42 8.08
N ALA A 25 3.05 0.97 6.84
CA ALA A 25 3.68 1.52 5.65
C ALA A 25 3.31 3.00 5.45
N LEU A 26 2.05 3.38 5.69
CA LEU A 26 1.60 4.77 5.66
C LEU A 26 2.35 5.62 6.69
N LEU A 27 2.40 5.17 7.94
CA LEU A 27 3.09 5.90 9.01
C LEU A 27 4.60 6.02 8.77
N LEU A 28 5.25 4.95 8.30
CA LEU A 28 6.65 4.98 7.94
C LEU A 28 6.91 5.94 6.77
N ASN A 29 6.05 5.93 5.75
CA ASN A 29 6.16 6.86 4.63
C ASN A 29 6.02 8.31 5.10
N MET A 30 5.08 8.60 6.00
CA MET A 30 4.92 9.92 6.62
C MET A 30 6.14 10.33 7.45
N LEU A 31 6.67 9.41 8.27
CA LEU A 31 7.83 9.66 9.13
C LEU A 31 9.09 9.95 8.32
N LEU A 32 9.34 9.21 7.24
CA LEU A 32 10.46 9.45 6.33
C LEU A 32 10.36 10.85 5.69
N HIS A 33 9.16 11.22 5.24
CA HIS A 33 8.92 12.53 4.62
C HIS A 33 9.04 13.71 5.60
N ILE A 34 8.64 13.55 6.87
CA ILE A 34 8.72 14.62 7.88
C ILE A 34 10.12 14.74 8.50
N GLY A 35 10.75 13.61 8.84
CA GLY A 35 11.90 13.62 9.75
C GLY A 35 13.27 13.49 9.08
N LEU A 36 13.42 12.54 8.16
CA LEU A 36 14.74 12.08 7.72
C LEU A 36 15.20 12.69 6.40
N THR A 37 14.28 12.81 5.44
CA THR A 37 14.64 13.08 4.04
C THR A 37 13.88 14.26 3.42
N GLY A 38 12.90 14.81 4.12
CA GLY A 38 12.02 15.84 3.56
C GLY A 38 11.26 15.33 2.34
N ARG A 39 10.94 16.24 1.40
CA ARG A 39 10.33 15.91 0.10
C ARG A 39 11.37 15.62 -0.98
N SER A 40 12.47 14.97 -0.62
CA SER A 40 13.51 14.63 -1.59
C SER A 40 12.99 13.60 -2.60
N PRO A 41 13.17 13.81 -3.92
CA PRO A 41 12.61 12.95 -4.95
C PRO A 41 13.22 11.54 -5.01
N TRP A 42 14.31 11.29 -4.27
CA TRP A 42 15.00 10.00 -4.23
C TRP A 42 14.47 9.05 -3.15
N VAL A 43 13.54 9.52 -2.31
CA VAL A 43 13.00 8.71 -1.21
C VAL A 43 12.07 7.65 -1.77
N PRO A 44 12.29 6.36 -1.45
CA PRO A 44 11.44 5.30 -1.93
C PRO A 44 10.05 5.39 -1.29
N ASP A 45 9.01 5.27 -2.11
CA ASP A 45 7.62 5.27 -1.66
C ASP A 45 7.24 3.89 -1.10
N LEU A 46 7.38 3.75 0.22
CA LEU A 46 7.09 2.50 0.92
C LEU A 46 5.61 2.13 0.85
N LEU A 47 4.71 3.12 0.80
CA LEU A 47 3.28 2.85 0.75
C LEU A 47 2.89 2.29 -0.61
N ALA A 48 3.41 2.89 -1.69
CA ALA A 48 3.22 2.37 -3.05
C ALA A 48 3.72 0.92 -3.18
N LEU A 49 4.93 0.62 -2.70
CA LEU A 49 5.50 -0.73 -2.72
C LEU A 49 4.63 -1.73 -1.96
N THR A 50 4.12 -1.34 -0.79
CA THR A 50 3.29 -2.21 0.05
C THR A 50 1.91 -2.43 -0.57
N LEU A 51 1.33 -1.41 -1.20
CA LEU A 51 0.06 -1.53 -1.94
C LEU A 51 0.21 -2.49 -3.13
N VAL A 52 1.26 -2.33 -3.95
CA VAL A 52 1.55 -3.22 -5.08
C VAL A 52 1.73 -4.67 -4.60
N PHE A 53 2.48 -4.87 -3.52
CA PHE A 53 2.67 -6.19 -2.93
C PHE A 53 1.34 -6.86 -2.57
N TRP A 54 0.44 -6.15 -1.88
CA TRP A 54 -0.84 -6.70 -1.46
C TRP A 54 -1.85 -6.84 -2.60
N SER A 55 -1.82 -5.97 -3.60
CA SER A 55 -2.65 -6.10 -4.80
C SER A 55 -2.28 -7.35 -5.62
N ILE A 56 -1.00 -7.76 -5.61
CA ILE A 56 -0.56 -9.02 -6.25
C ILE A 56 -0.93 -10.23 -5.37
N HIS A 57 -0.69 -10.16 -4.06
CA HIS A 57 -0.87 -11.33 -3.17
C HIS A 57 -2.33 -11.60 -2.81
N GLN A 58 -3.18 -10.57 -2.67
CA GLN A 58 -4.58 -10.65 -2.22
C GLN A 58 -5.47 -9.61 -2.95
N PRO A 59 -5.65 -9.71 -4.28
CA PRO A 59 -6.37 -8.72 -5.09
C PRO A 59 -7.84 -8.52 -4.67
N LEU A 60 -8.48 -9.55 -4.10
CA LEU A 60 -9.87 -9.45 -3.62
C LEU A 60 -10.03 -8.53 -2.39
N ARG A 61 -8.93 -8.23 -1.67
CA ARG A 61 -8.96 -7.43 -0.43
C ARG A 61 -8.33 -6.05 -0.63
N VAL A 62 -7.25 -5.97 -1.40
CA VAL A 62 -6.52 -4.72 -1.66
C VAL A 62 -6.55 -4.45 -3.16
N GLY A 63 -7.55 -3.68 -3.58
CA GLY A 63 -7.70 -3.22 -4.96
C GLY A 63 -7.57 -1.70 -5.08
N VAL A 64 -7.93 -1.21 -6.26
CA VAL A 64 -7.92 0.22 -6.66
C VAL A 64 -8.51 1.14 -5.58
N GLY A 65 -9.66 0.79 -4.99
CA GLY A 65 -10.30 1.64 -3.97
C GLY A 65 -9.45 1.84 -2.70
N VAL A 66 -8.66 0.84 -2.30
CA VAL A 66 -7.77 0.95 -1.14
C VAL A 66 -6.58 1.84 -1.50
N GLY A 67 -5.95 1.63 -2.66
CA GLY A 67 -4.86 2.47 -3.14
C GLY A 67 -5.27 3.95 -3.25
N PHE A 68 -6.44 4.22 -3.83
CA PHE A 68 -7.01 5.57 -3.93
C PHE A 68 -7.20 6.23 -2.56
N ALA A 69 -7.83 5.52 -1.60
CA ALA A 69 -8.09 6.06 -0.27
C ALA A 69 -6.79 6.38 0.49
N PHE A 70 -5.80 5.48 0.43
CA PHE A 70 -4.48 5.70 1.04
C PHE A 70 -3.72 6.85 0.36
N GLY A 71 -3.83 6.98 -0.96
CA GLY A 71 -3.25 8.10 -1.70
C GLY A 71 -3.87 9.44 -1.31
N LEU A 72 -5.19 9.52 -1.12
CA LEU A 72 -5.85 10.73 -0.62
C LEU A 72 -5.36 11.12 0.79
N LEU A 73 -5.17 10.13 1.68
CA LEU A 73 -4.63 10.39 3.01
C LEU A 73 -3.21 10.97 2.95
N LEU A 74 -2.38 10.48 2.04
CA LEU A 74 -1.04 11.04 1.81
C LEU A 74 -1.09 12.42 1.17
N ASP A 75 -1.98 12.66 0.21
CA ASP A 75 -2.14 13.98 -0.41
C ASP A 75 -2.48 15.04 0.64
N VAL A 76 -3.40 14.73 1.57
CA VAL A 76 -3.76 15.60 2.70
C VAL A 76 -2.57 15.85 3.63
N HIS A 77 -1.82 14.80 3.99
CA HIS A 77 -0.66 14.92 4.87
C HIS A 77 0.47 15.75 4.26
N GLN A 78 0.76 15.54 2.98
CA GLN A 78 1.82 16.26 2.29
C GLN A 78 1.39 17.65 1.80
N GLY A 79 0.12 18.03 1.95
CA GLY A 79 -0.40 19.25 1.30
C GLY A 79 -0.16 19.24 -0.21
N ALA A 80 -0.18 18.05 -0.83
CA ALA A 80 -0.05 17.89 -2.27
C ALA A 80 -1.38 18.25 -2.97
N VAL A 81 -1.37 18.28 -4.29
CA VAL A 81 -2.62 18.36 -5.06
C VAL A 81 -3.46 17.13 -4.71
N LEU A 82 -4.68 17.34 -4.23
CA LEU A 82 -5.61 16.26 -3.92
C LEU A 82 -5.78 15.36 -5.13
N GLY A 83 -5.50 14.07 -4.96
CA GLY A 83 -5.61 13.07 -6.01
C GLY A 83 -4.29 12.72 -6.72
N GLN A 84 -3.19 13.42 -6.45
CA GLN A 84 -1.91 13.12 -7.11
C GLN A 84 -1.43 11.71 -6.73
N HIS A 85 -1.35 11.41 -5.43
CA HIS A 85 -0.97 10.07 -4.96
C HIS A 85 -2.12 9.07 -5.15
N ALA A 86 -3.36 9.52 -5.00
CA ALA A 86 -4.53 8.65 -5.18
C ALA A 86 -4.60 8.04 -6.59
N LEU A 87 -4.31 8.82 -7.63
CA LEU A 87 -4.28 8.33 -9.02
C LEU A 87 -2.99 7.57 -9.34
N ALA A 88 -1.88 7.89 -8.67
CA ALA A 88 -0.62 7.18 -8.88
C ALA A 88 -0.64 5.75 -8.29
N TYR A 89 -1.47 5.50 -7.28
CA TYR A 89 -1.54 4.21 -6.59
C TYR A 89 -2.65 3.27 -7.10
N THR A 90 -3.38 3.69 -8.14
CA THR A 90 -4.49 2.95 -8.76
C THR A 90 -4.17 2.51 -10.16
#